data_AF-A0A536N506-F1
#
_entry.id   AF-A0A536N506-F1
#
_cell.length_a   1.000
_cell.length_b   1.000
_cell.length_c   1.000
_cell.angle_alpha   90.00
_cell.angle_beta   90.00
_cell.angle_gamma   90.00
#
_symmetry.space_group_name_H-M   'P 1'
#
loop_
_entity.id
_entity.type
_entity.pdbx_description
1 polymer ?
#
loop_
_entity_poly.entity_id
_entity_poly.type
_entity_poly.pdbx_seq_one_letter_code
_entity_poly.pdbx_strand_id
1 'polypeptide(L)' 'MIVTTTERPAGYEVKQALGQVFGVVVRSRGLGGNVMASLRSLAGGEIVGYTRLVEGTFQ' A
#
# COMPACT_ATOMS: atom_id res chain seq x y z
N MET A 1 -17.15 -7.95 3.15
CA MET A 1 -16.21 -6.99 3.78
C MET A 1 -16.85 -5.62 3.72
N ILE A 2 -17.01 -4.95 4.86
CA ILE A 2 -17.58 -3.60 4.93
C ILE A 2 -16.40 -2.61 4.98
N VAL A 3 -16.37 -1.67 4.05
CA VAL A 3 -15.41 -0.57 4.02
C VAL A 3 -16.20 0.70 4.13
N THR A 4 -15.93 1.50 5.17
CA THR A 4 -16.62 2.75 5.41
C THR A 4 -15.66 3.79 5.97
N THR A 5 -15.95 5.06 5.71
CA THR A 5 -15.24 6.20 6.30
C THR A 5 -15.81 6.60 7.66
N THR A 6 -16.95 6.02 8.06
CA THR A 6 -17.60 6.28 9.35
C THR A 6 -16.96 5.44 10.46
N GLU A 7 -16.63 6.06 11.58
CA GLU A 7 -16.02 5.39 12.75
C GLU A 7 -16.93 4.31 13.36
N ARG A 8 -18.24 4.57 13.44
CA ARG A 8 -19.25 3.60 13.90
C ARG A 8 -20.32 3.36 12.82
N PRO A 9 -20.22 2.25 12.06
CA PRO A 9 -21.28 1.84 11.16
C PRO A 9 -22.57 1.53 11.94
N ALA A 10 -23.69 2.12 11.54
CA ALA A 10 -24.98 1.89 12.20
C ALA A 10 -25.41 0.42 12.10
N GLY A 11 -25.87 -0.17 13.20
CA GLY A 11 -26.28 -1.58 13.27
C GLY A 11 -25.14 -2.57 13.42
N TYR A 12 -23.89 -2.11 13.59
CA TYR A 12 -22.73 -2.96 13.83
C TYR A 12 -22.02 -2.57 15.14
N GLU A 13 -21.50 -3.57 15.84
CA GLU A 13 -20.68 -3.40 17.03
C GLU A 13 -19.24 -3.88 16.74
N VAL A 14 -18.26 -3.01 16.99
CA VAL A 14 -16.83 -3.32 16.79
C VAL A 14 -16.34 -4.12 17.99
N LYS A 15 -16.09 -5.42 17.81
CA LYS A 15 -15.57 -6.30 18.88
C LYS A 15 -14.07 -6.10 19.18
N GLN A 16 -13.30 -5.69 18.18
CA GLN A 16 -11.86 -5.50 18.31
C GLN A 16 -11.33 -4.54 17.23
N ALA A 17 -10.40 -3.66 17.60
CA ALA A 17 -9.61 -2.88 16.65
C ALA A 17 -8.30 -3.60 16.36
N LEU A 18 -8.00 -3.84 15.08
CA LEU A 18 -6.79 -4.55 14.64
C LEU A 18 -5.60 -3.62 14.35
N GLY A 19 -5.81 -2.30 14.48
CA GLY A 19 -4.82 -1.28 14.14
C GLY A 19 -5.09 -0.60 12.80
N GLN A 20 -4.25 0.38 12.47
CA GLN A 20 -4.36 1.16 11.24
C GLN A 20 -3.74 0.40 10.06
N VAL A 21 -4.38 0.48 8.89
CA VAL A 21 -3.88 -0.08 7.64
C VAL A 21 -3.73 1.03 6.61
N PHE A 22 -2.70 0.93 5.76
CA PHE A 22 -2.41 1.88 4.70
C PHE A 22 -2.35 1.17 3.36
N GLY A 23 -3.06 1.71 2.37
CA GLY A 23 -2.96 1.25 0.98
C GLY A 23 -1.98 2.11 0.21
N VAL A 24 -0.93 1.49 -0.34
CA VAL A 24 0.02 2.18 -1.23
C VAL A 24 -0.14 1.62 -2.63
N VAL A 25 -0.33 2.51 -3.60
CA VAL A 25 -0.33 2.16 -5.03
C VAL A 25 0.66 3.11 -5.70
N VAL A 26 1.64 2.56 -6.42
CA VAL A 26 2.47 3.42 -7.28
C VAL A 26 1.95 3.38 -8.70
N ARG A 27 2.07 4.51 -9.39
CA ARG A 27 1.79 4.60 -10.82
C ARG A 27 3.06 4.39 -11.61
N SER A 28 2.99 3.49 -12.59
CA SER A 28 4.06 3.30 -13.58
C SER A 28 4.18 4.51 -14.49
N ARG A 29 5.37 5.11 -14.62
CA ARG A 29 5.64 6.24 -15.55
C ARG A 29 5.79 5.79 -17.02
N GLY A 30 4.97 4.84 -17.47
CA GLY A 30 4.99 4.25 -18.82
C GLY A 30 5.57 2.82 -18.89
N LEU A 31 5.39 2.14 -20.03
CA LEU A 31 5.76 0.72 -20.27
C LEU A 31 7.22 0.40 -19.91
N GLY A 32 8.16 1.33 -20.16
CA GLY A 32 9.59 1.13 -19.88
C GLY A 32 9.92 1.01 -18.39
N GLY A 33 9.20 1.73 -17.52
CA GLY A 33 9.41 1.67 -16.07
C GLY A 33 8.95 0.33 -15.47
N ASN A 34 7.91 -0.29 -16.05
CA ASN A 34 7.37 -1.57 -15.58
C ASN A 34 8.28 -2.75 -15.92
N VAL A 35 8.85 -2.77 -17.13
CA VAL A 35 9.78 -3.85 -17.56
C VAL A 35 11.08 -3.80 -16.77
N MET A 36 11.60 -2.60 -16.51
CA MET A 36 12.82 -2.42 -15.71
C MET A 36 12.56 -2.71 -14.22
N ALA A 37 11.37 -2.38 -13.70
CA ALA A 37 10.96 -2.73 -12.34
C ALA A 37 10.76 -4.25 -12.17
N SER A 38 10.13 -4.93 -13.12
CA SER A 38 9.94 -6.39 -13.06
C SER A 38 11.26 -7.15 -13.14
N LEU A 39 12.21 -6.69 -13.97
CA LEU A 39 13.56 -7.27 -14.02
C LEU A 39 14.35 -7.02 -12.72
N ARG A 40 14.20 -5.84 -12.10
CA ARG A 40 14.83 -5.53 -10.81
C ARG A 40 14.21 -6.30 -9.64
N SER A 41 12.89 -6.53 -9.66
CA SER A 41 12.19 -7.40 -8.69
C SER A 41 12.67 -8.84 -8.75
N LEU A 42 12.90 -9.38 -9.96
CA LEU A 42 13.37 -10.76 -10.15
C LEU A 42 14.86 -10.93 -9.78
N ALA A 43 15.68 -9.90 -9.97
CA ALA A 43 17.13 -9.97 -9.73
C ALA A 43 17.56 -9.61 -8.29
N GLY A 44 16.70 -9.01 -7.47
CA GLY A 44 17.09 -8.57 -6.12
C GLY A 44 15.98 -8.30 -5.11
N GLY A 45 14.71 -8.54 -5.45
CA GLY A 45 13.57 -8.53 -4.50
C GLY A 45 13.15 -7.16 -3.96
N GLU A 46 14.05 -6.20 -3.75
CA GLU A 46 13.72 -4.85 -3.29
C GLU A 46 13.57 -3.88 -4.45
N ILE A 47 12.33 -3.43 -4.67
CA ILE A 47 12.11 -2.22 -5.43
C ILE A 47 12.32 -1.03 -4.49
N VAL A 48 13.58 -0.61 -4.33
CA VAL A 48 14.02 0.50 -3.45
C VAL A 48 13.15 1.76 -3.56
N GLY A 49 12.52 2.00 -4.73
CA GLY A 49 11.60 3.12 -4.93
C GLY A 49 10.29 3.04 -4.14
N TYR A 50 9.80 1.83 -3.81
CA TYR A 50 8.58 1.63 -3.02
C TYR A 50 8.88 1.71 -1.52
N THR A 51 10.00 1.14 -1.06
CA THR A 51 10.43 1.22 0.34
C THR A 51 10.55 2.66 0.81
N ARG A 52 11.15 3.54 -0.01
CA ARG A 52 11.28 4.98 0.30
C ARG A 52 9.95 5.74 0.38
N LEU A 53 8.95 5.35 -0.42
CA LEU A 53 7.62 5.97 -0.36
C LEU A 53 6.90 5.60 0.94
N VAL A 54 7.09 4.37 1.41
CA VAL A 54 6.57 3.91 2.69
C VAL A 54 7.30 4.61 3.85
N GLU A 55 8.64 4.68 3.81
CA GLU A 55 9.44 5.34 4.85
C GLU A 55 9.14 6.84 5.01
N GLY A 56 8.94 7.57 3.91
CA GLY A 56 8.60 9.00 3.96
C GLY A 56 7.18 9.31 4.47
N THR A 57 6.33 8.30 4.63
CA THR A 57 4.96 8.46 5.17
C THR A 57 4.93 8.40 6.70
N PHE A 58 6.01 7.92 7.33
CA PHE A 58 6.13 7.80 8.80
C PHE A 58 7.00 8.90 9.45
N GLN A 59 7.26 10.01 8.76
CA GLN A 59 7.89 11.22 9.30
C GLN A 59 6.88 12.31 9.62
#